data_AF-A0A351F7I3-F1
#
_entry.id   AF-A0A351F7I3-F1
#
_cell.length_a   1.000
_cell.length_b   1.000
_cell.length_c   1.000
_cell.angle_alpha   90.00
_cell.angle_beta   90.00
_cell.angle_gamma   90.00
#
_symmetry.space_group_name_H-M   'P 1'
#
loop_
_entity.id
_entity.type
_entity.pdbx_description
1 polymer ?
#
loop_
_entity_poly.entity_id
_entity_poly.type
_entity_poly.pdbx_seq_one_letter_code
_entity_poly.pdbx_strand_id
1 'polypeptide(L)'
;MHNAAKEAGVFIAHENVNNCLCSDPHYMKKVADLVGDDFKMVLDIKQCRRTNQDEFEFIDLLGDKIAQVHLSDGTAEHDCLAPGKGDYDFKKLFNALKAHGYDNTAVIELYRDNFGDERDIKESLECLQKISKQIK
;
A
#
# COMPACT_ATOMS: atom_id res chain seq x y z
N MET A 1 6.06 22.36 -4.63
CA MET A 1 6.77 21.20 -4.05
C MET A 1 7.26 20.22 -5.12
N HIS A 2 6.43 19.78 -6.08
CA HIS A 2 6.87 18.86 -7.15
C HIS A 2 8.09 19.35 -7.95
N ASN A 3 8.19 20.64 -8.29
CA ASN A 3 9.37 21.18 -8.98
C ASN A 3 10.67 21.03 -8.17
N ALA A 4 10.63 21.37 -6.88
CA ALA A 4 11.78 21.23 -5.98
C ALA A 4 12.19 19.75 -5.80
N ALA A 5 11.21 18.84 -5.73
CA ALA A 5 11.49 17.40 -5.66
C ALA A 5 12.22 16.93 -6.93
N LYS A 6 11.73 17.32 -8.12
CA LYS A 6 12.38 17.01 -9.40
C LYS A 6 13.79 17.56 -9.51
N GLU A 7 14.01 18.81 -9.10
CA GLU A 7 15.34 19.44 -9.06
C GLU A 7 16.31 18.68 -8.12
N ALA A 8 15.80 18.10 -7.03
CA ALA A 8 16.57 17.29 -6.11
C ALA A 8 16.69 15.80 -6.52
N GLY A 9 16.12 15.39 -7.66
CA GLY A 9 16.16 13.99 -8.12
C GLY A 9 15.29 13.04 -7.30
N VAL A 10 14.27 13.55 -6.61
CA VAL A 10 13.32 12.77 -5.81
C VAL A 10 11.89 13.00 -6.28
N PHE A 11 10.95 12.19 -5.81
CA PHE A 11 9.51 12.40 -6.02
C PHE A 11 8.78 12.48 -4.69
N ILE A 12 7.57 13.04 -4.74
CA ILE A 12 6.64 13.06 -3.61
C ILE A 12 5.58 12.00 -3.90
N ALA A 13 5.37 11.08 -2.97
CA ALA A 13 4.29 10.11 -3.04
C ALA A 13 3.27 10.41 -1.94
N HIS A 14 2.00 10.54 -2.33
CA HIS A 14 0.91 10.83 -1.41
C HIS A 14 0.28 9.53 -0.91
N GLU A 15 0.28 9.32 0.40
CA GLU A 15 -0.34 8.15 1.03
C GLU A 15 -1.86 8.35 1.21
N ASN A 16 -2.65 7.29 1.03
CA ASN A 16 -4.05 7.26 1.41
C ASN A 16 -4.16 7.12 2.94
N VAL A 17 -4.40 8.21 3.68
CA VAL A 17 -4.44 8.21 5.14
C VAL A 17 -5.86 8.43 5.64
N ASN A 18 -6.26 7.70 6.70
CA ASN A 18 -7.56 7.90 7.31
C ASN A 18 -7.76 9.34 7.82
N ASN A 19 -9.02 9.79 7.91
CA ASN A 19 -9.40 11.16 8.30
C ASN A 19 -8.86 12.27 7.38
N CYS A 20 -8.43 11.94 6.16
CA CYS A 20 -7.98 12.89 5.15
C CYS A 20 -8.71 12.64 3.83
N LEU A 21 -8.79 13.65 2.95
CA LEU A 21 -9.45 13.50 1.64
C LEU A 21 -8.78 12.44 0.76
N CYS A 22 -7.48 12.16 0.99
CA CYS A 22 -6.76 11.10 0.30
C CYS A 22 -7.20 9.68 0.68
N SER A 23 -8.07 9.48 1.68
CA SER A 23 -8.64 8.17 1.92
C SER A 23 -9.65 7.76 0.84
N ASP A 24 -10.17 8.69 0.04
CA ASP A 24 -11.09 8.39 -1.06
C ASP A 24 -10.31 8.19 -2.38
N PRO A 25 -10.42 7.02 -3.03
CA PRO A 25 -9.70 6.74 -4.29
C PRO A 25 -10.12 7.66 -5.43
N HIS A 26 -11.38 8.07 -5.50
CA HIS A 26 -11.84 9.03 -6.51
C HIS A 26 -11.33 10.44 -6.25
N TYR A 27 -11.17 10.82 -4.98
CA TYR A 27 -10.52 12.09 -4.65
C TYR A 27 -9.04 12.06 -5.06
N MET A 28 -8.31 10.99 -4.73
CA MET A 28 -6.93 10.83 -5.17
C MET A 28 -6.81 10.82 -6.69
N LYS A 29 -7.77 10.22 -7.41
CA LYS A 29 -7.81 10.27 -8.88
C LYS A 29 -7.94 11.69 -9.43
N LYS A 30 -8.82 12.52 -8.83
CA LYS A 30 -8.94 13.93 -9.21
C LYS A 30 -7.63 14.69 -8.98
N VAL A 31 -6.94 14.43 -7.86
CA VAL A 31 -5.63 15.04 -7.59
C VAL A 31 -4.60 14.56 -8.61
N ALA A 32 -4.57 13.27 -8.94
CA ALA A 32 -3.69 12.72 -9.95
C ALA A 32 -3.91 13.36 -11.32
N ASP A 33 -5.15 13.57 -11.73
CA ASP A 33 -5.49 14.21 -13.01
C ASP A 33 -5.04 15.68 -13.08
N LEU A 34 -5.05 16.39 -11.95
CA LEU A 34 -4.57 17.77 -11.87
C LEU A 34 -3.04 17.86 -11.87
N VAL A 35 -2.36 16.92 -11.22
CA VAL A 35 -0.90 16.90 -11.08
C VAL A 35 -0.23 16.28 -12.32
N GLY A 36 -0.88 15.34 -12.99
CA GLY A 36 -0.34 14.64 -14.15
C GLY A 36 0.74 13.62 -13.79
N ASP A 37 1.76 13.50 -14.64
CA ASP A 37 2.79 12.45 -14.55
C ASP A 37 3.65 12.51 -13.28
N ASP A 38 3.71 13.68 -12.64
CA ASP A 38 4.43 13.87 -11.38
C ASP A 38 3.70 13.28 -10.17
N PHE A 39 2.44 12.86 -10.34
CA PHE A 39 1.68 12.26 -9.25
C PHE A 39 2.18 10.86 -8.97
N LYS A 40 2.49 10.60 -7.71
CA LYS A 40 2.80 9.29 -7.18
C LYS A 40 2.01 9.08 -5.90
N MET A 41 1.67 7.83 -5.61
CA MET A 41 1.03 7.47 -4.36
C MET A 41 1.74 6.34 -3.62
N VAL A 42 1.52 6.32 -2.31
CA VAL A 42 1.74 5.15 -1.48
C VAL A 42 0.36 4.54 -1.21
N LEU A 43 0.18 3.26 -1.51
CA LEU A 43 -1.02 2.53 -1.14
C LEU A 43 -0.80 1.84 0.21
N ASP A 44 -1.42 2.32 1.27
CA ASP A 44 -1.49 1.65 2.56
C ASP A 44 -2.83 0.93 2.71
N ILE A 45 -2.78 -0.41 2.69
CA ILE A 45 -3.96 -1.29 2.79
C ILE A 45 -4.61 -1.23 4.19
N LYS A 46 -3.84 -0.85 5.22
CA LYS A 46 -4.37 -0.60 6.57
C LYS A 46 -5.38 0.53 6.56
N GLN A 47 -5.05 1.59 5.83
CA GLN A 47 -5.86 2.81 5.80
C GLN A 47 -7.14 2.57 5.02
N CYS A 48 -7.09 1.79 3.94
CA CYS A 48 -8.29 1.31 3.22
C CYS A 48 -9.28 0.65 4.17
N ARG A 49 -8.80 -0.31 4.99
CA ARG A 49 -9.61 -0.99 6.01
C ARG A 49 -10.20 -0.01 7.03
N ARG A 50 -9.40 0.94 7.53
CA ARG A 50 -9.84 1.96 8.50
C ARG A 50 -10.92 2.90 7.97
N THR A 51 -10.97 3.12 6.66
CA THR A 51 -11.95 4.00 6.03
C THR A 51 -13.04 3.25 5.28
N ASN A 52 -13.08 1.92 5.37
CA ASN A 52 -14.00 1.06 4.62
C ASN A 52 -13.96 1.34 3.12
N GLN A 53 -12.76 1.52 2.59
CA GLN A 53 -12.47 1.74 1.18
C GLN A 53 -11.85 0.48 0.58
N ASP A 54 -12.12 0.25 -0.70
CA ASP A 54 -11.58 -0.91 -1.41
C ASP A 54 -10.19 -0.58 -1.98
N GLU A 55 -9.15 -1.25 -1.51
CA GLU A 55 -7.80 -1.10 -2.06
C GLU A 55 -7.72 -1.47 -3.55
N PHE A 56 -8.60 -2.35 -4.05
CA PHE A 56 -8.65 -2.70 -5.46
C PHE A 56 -9.17 -1.53 -6.31
N GLU A 57 -9.99 -0.64 -5.76
CA GLU A 57 -10.42 0.58 -6.44
C GLU A 57 -9.28 1.59 -6.59
N PHE A 58 -8.41 1.71 -5.58
CA PHE A 58 -7.16 2.47 -5.73
C PHE A 58 -6.28 1.89 -6.84
N ILE A 59 -6.11 0.56 -6.86
CA ILE A 59 -5.30 -0.12 -7.88
C ILE A 59 -5.89 0.10 -9.28
N ASP A 60 -7.20 -0.01 -9.45
CA ASP A 60 -7.86 0.15 -10.74
C ASP A 60 -7.80 1.59 -11.27
N LEU A 61 -7.90 2.59 -10.38
CA LEU A 61 -7.88 4.00 -10.79
C LEU A 61 -6.48 4.59 -10.92
N LEU A 62 -5.52 4.09 -10.13
CA LEU A 62 -4.22 4.73 -9.90
C LEU A 62 -3.03 3.76 -10.00
N GLY A 63 -3.22 2.54 -10.48
CA GLY A 63 -2.20 1.49 -10.50
C GLY A 63 -0.84 1.92 -11.07
N ASP A 64 -0.84 2.69 -12.16
CA ASP A 64 0.37 3.25 -12.81
C ASP A 64 1.04 4.37 -12.01
N LYS A 65 0.34 4.92 -11.00
CA LYS A 65 0.83 5.96 -10.10
C LYS A 65 1.30 5.41 -8.74
N ILE A 66 1.07 4.14 -8.42
CA ILE A 66 1.53 3.54 -7.16
C ILE A 66 3.06 3.37 -7.19
N ALA A 67 3.74 4.10 -6.30
CA ALA A 67 5.20 4.05 -6.16
C ALA A 67 5.67 3.10 -5.06
N GLN A 68 4.83 2.89 -4.04
CA GLN A 68 5.11 1.98 -2.92
C GLN A 68 3.79 1.45 -2.35
N VAL A 69 3.83 0.25 -1.78
CA VAL A 69 2.70 -0.33 -1.03
C VAL A 69 3.14 -0.55 0.41
N HIS A 70 2.33 -0.10 1.37
CA HIS A 70 2.52 -0.40 2.78
C HIS A 70 1.62 -1.57 3.17
N LEU A 71 2.22 -2.55 3.84
CA LEU A 71 1.63 -3.84 4.14
C LEU A 71 1.53 -4.01 5.65
N SER A 72 0.31 -4.28 6.09
CA SER A 72 0.03 -4.91 7.38
C SER A 72 -1.18 -5.81 7.24
N ASP A 73 -1.19 -6.86 8.04
CA ASP A 73 -2.30 -7.81 8.11
C ASP A 73 -3.40 -7.27 9.03
N GLY A 74 -4.47 -8.04 9.16
CA GLY A 74 -5.52 -7.79 10.14
C GLY A 74 -6.60 -8.85 10.11
N THR A 75 -7.45 -8.80 11.13
CA THR A 75 -8.72 -9.55 11.21
C THR A 75 -9.88 -8.55 11.27
N ALA A 76 -11.10 -9.03 11.48
CA ALA A 76 -12.25 -8.14 11.72
C ALA A 76 -12.10 -7.34 13.04
N GLU A 77 -11.40 -7.89 14.03
CA GLU A 77 -11.24 -7.32 15.38
C GLU A 77 -9.92 -6.57 15.58
N HIS A 78 -8.89 -6.97 14.85
CA HIS A 78 -7.53 -6.44 15.02
C HIS A 78 -7.02 -5.83 13.71
N ASP A 79 -6.66 -4.56 13.81
CA ASP A 79 -5.99 -3.85 12.73
C ASP A 79 -4.45 -3.91 12.89
N CYS A 80 -3.73 -3.80 11.77
CA CYS A 80 -2.28 -3.64 11.70
C CYS A 80 -1.48 -4.79 12.35
N LEU A 81 -1.83 -6.04 12.05
CA LEU A 81 -1.08 -7.21 12.48
C LEU A 81 0.14 -7.46 11.57
N ALA A 82 1.13 -8.18 12.09
CA ALA A 82 2.25 -8.65 11.28
C ALA A 82 1.75 -9.60 10.15
N PRO A 83 2.20 -9.43 8.89
CA PRO A 83 1.82 -10.32 7.78
C PRO A 83 1.90 -11.82 8.09
N GLY A 84 0.80 -12.54 7.86
CA GLY A 84 0.65 -13.96 8.19
C GLY A 84 0.11 -14.23 9.59
N LYS A 85 -0.24 -13.19 10.36
CA LYS A 85 -0.93 -13.31 11.66
C LYS A 85 -2.40 -12.89 11.59
N GLY A 86 -2.89 -12.43 10.44
CA GLY A 86 -4.29 -12.13 10.18
C GLY A 86 -4.86 -12.91 8.99
N ASP A 87 -5.96 -12.41 8.44
CA ASP A 87 -6.75 -13.07 7.41
C ASP A 87 -6.68 -12.35 6.05
N TYR A 88 -5.80 -11.35 5.89
CA TYR A 88 -5.74 -10.57 4.66
C TYR A 88 -5.21 -11.39 3.47
N ASP A 89 -5.92 -11.34 2.34
CA ASP A 89 -5.54 -12.06 1.12
C ASP A 89 -4.46 -11.30 0.33
N PHE A 90 -3.21 -11.41 0.80
CA PHE A 90 -2.05 -10.84 0.10
C PHE A 90 -1.86 -11.41 -1.31
N LYS A 91 -2.31 -12.64 -1.57
CA LYS A 91 -2.22 -13.23 -2.91
C LYS A 91 -3.12 -12.48 -3.89
N LYS A 92 -4.35 -12.16 -3.47
CA LYS A 92 -5.28 -11.34 -4.26
C LYS A 92 -4.70 -9.95 -4.51
N LEU A 93 -4.19 -9.28 -3.46
CA LEU A 93 -3.54 -7.98 -3.58
C LEU A 93 -2.39 -8.00 -4.60
N PHE A 94 -1.47 -8.94 -4.47
CA PHE A 94 -0.29 -8.99 -5.34
C PHE A 94 -0.63 -9.34 -6.79
N ASN A 95 -1.63 -10.19 -7.04
CA ASN A 95 -2.11 -10.42 -8.41
C ASN A 95 -2.73 -9.16 -9.01
N ALA A 96 -3.51 -8.39 -8.24
CA ALA A 96 -4.09 -7.14 -8.73
C ALA A 96 -3.02 -6.10 -9.07
N LEU A 97 -2.06 -5.88 -8.16
CA LEU A 97 -0.92 -4.99 -8.39
C LEU A 97 -0.14 -5.40 -9.65
N LYS A 98 0.17 -6.70 -9.80
CA LYS A 98 0.89 -7.21 -10.98
C LYS A 98 0.08 -7.07 -12.27
N ALA A 99 -1.23 -7.27 -12.23
CA ALA A 99 -2.11 -7.08 -13.40
C ALA A 99 -2.07 -5.63 -13.91
N HIS A 100 -1.78 -4.67 -13.02
CA HIS A 100 -1.56 -3.26 -13.33
C HIS A 100 -0.08 -2.88 -13.54
N GLY A 101 0.80 -3.87 -13.71
CA GLY A 101 2.20 -3.66 -14.06
C GLY A 101 3.08 -3.18 -12.90
N TYR A 102 2.63 -3.31 -11.65
CA TYR A 102 3.43 -2.94 -10.49
C TYR A 102 4.61 -3.88 -10.27
N ASP A 103 5.83 -3.33 -10.28
CA ASP A 103 7.11 -4.04 -10.03
C ASP A 103 8.00 -3.25 -9.04
N ASN A 104 7.39 -2.45 -8.16
CA ASN A 104 8.10 -1.61 -7.18
C ASN A 104 8.13 -2.26 -5.79
N THR A 105 8.67 -1.54 -4.81
CA THR A 105 8.87 -2.03 -3.44
C THR A 105 7.57 -2.08 -2.63
N ALA A 106 7.42 -3.08 -1.77
CA ALA A 106 6.44 -3.08 -0.68
C ALA A 106 7.16 -3.02 0.67
N VAL A 107 6.55 -2.36 1.66
CA VAL A 107 7.11 -2.14 3.00
C VAL A 107 6.17 -2.75 4.03
N ILE A 108 6.70 -3.54 4.96
CA ILE A 108 5.94 -3.98 6.14
C ILE A 108 5.90 -2.81 7.12
N GLU A 109 4.70 -2.31 7.41
CA GLU A 109 4.50 -1.14 8.28
C GLU A 109 3.69 -1.54 9.51
N LEU A 110 4.33 -1.55 10.69
CA LEU A 110 3.74 -2.00 11.94
C LEU A 110 4.01 -1.01 13.07
N TYR A 111 3.05 -0.90 13.99
CA TYR A 111 3.28 -0.23 15.28
C TYR A 111 4.16 -1.10 16.18
N ARG A 112 4.92 -0.47 17.09
CA ARG A 112 5.84 -1.17 17.99
C ARG A 112 5.17 -2.31 18.76
N ASP A 113 3.92 -2.11 19.16
CA ASP A 113 3.17 -3.05 19.99
C ASP A 113 2.49 -4.18 19.18
N ASN A 114 2.58 -4.12 17.85
CA ASN A 114 1.97 -5.11 16.95
C ASN A 114 2.96 -6.19 16.46
N PHE A 115 4.17 -6.21 17.04
CA PHE A 115 5.13 -7.29 16.89
C PHE A 115 5.97 -7.42 18.17
N GLY A 116 6.36 -8.63 18.54
CA GLY A 116 7.20 -8.87 19.71
C GLY A 116 8.63 -8.43 19.45
N ASP A 117 9.28 -9.08 18.49
CA ASP A 117 10.68 -8.83 18.14
C ASP A 117 10.98 -8.99 16.64
N GLU A 118 12.25 -8.88 16.27
CA GLU A 118 12.72 -8.97 14.87
C GLU A 118 12.31 -10.29 14.18
N ARG A 119 12.10 -11.38 14.93
CA ARG A 119 11.68 -12.66 14.37
C ARG A 119 10.30 -12.56 13.74
N ASP A 120 9.37 -11.83 14.35
CA ASP A 120 8.03 -11.64 13.78
C ASP A 120 8.07 -10.92 12.43
N ILE A 121 9.01 -9.97 12.28
CA ILE A 121 9.24 -9.24 11.02
C ILE A 121 9.85 -10.16 9.96
N LYS A 122 10.81 -11.02 10.35
CA LYS A 122 11.41 -12.02 9.45
C LYS A 122 10.38 -13.03 8.96
N GLU A 123 9.57 -13.57 9.87
CA GLU A 123 8.46 -14.49 9.53
C GLU A 123 7.47 -13.83 8.58
N SER A 124 7.13 -12.56 8.83
CA SER A 124 6.25 -11.78 7.95
C SER A 124 6.83 -11.62 6.54
N LEU A 125 8.12 -11.30 6.44
CA LEU A 125 8.81 -11.19 5.16
C LEU A 125 8.83 -12.53 4.41
N GLU A 126 9.17 -13.62 5.08
CA GLU A 126 9.18 -14.97 4.49
C GLU A 126 7.79 -15.40 4.01
N CYS A 127 6.75 -15.10 4.80
CA CYS A 127 5.36 -15.32 4.43
C CYS A 127 4.99 -14.60 3.12
N LEU A 128 5.24 -13.29 3.05
CA LEU A 128 4.94 -12.47 1.87
C LEU A 128 5.76 -12.92 0.64
N GLN A 129 7.04 -13.24 0.80
CA GLN A 129 7.87 -13.76 -0.28
C GLN A 129 7.38 -15.10 -0.81
N LYS A 130 6.93 -16.00 0.07
CA LYS A 130 6.33 -17.28 -0.33
C LYS A 130 5.05 -17.07 -1.13
N ILE A 131 4.23 -16.10 -0.76
CA ILE A 131 3.00 -15.75 -1.50
C ILE A 131 3.35 -15.12 -2.86
N SER A 132 4.30 -14.18 -2.89
CA SER A 132 4.77 -13.52 -4.13
C SER A 132 5.38 -14.51 -5.14
N LYS A 133 6.01 -15.61 -4.70
CA LYS A 133 6.49 -16.65 -5.62
C LYS A 133 5.38 -17.48 -6.28
N GLN A 134 4.14 -17.38 -5.80
CA GLN A 134 2.99 -18.15 -6.29
C GLN A 134 2.06 -17.35 -7.21
N ILE A 135 2.29 -16.05 -7.37
CA ILE A 135 1.48 -15.21 -8.27
C ILE A 135 1.93 -15.41 -9.72
N LYS A 136 0.96 -15.44 -10.64
CA LYS A 136 1.20 -15.70 -12.07
C LYS A 136 1.61 -14.44 -12.80
#